data_AF-H8GUQ3-F1
#
_entry.id   AF-H8GUQ3-F1
#
_cell.length_a   1.000
_cell.length_b   1.000
_cell.length_c   1.000
_cell.angle_alpha   90.00
_cell.angle_beta   90.00
_cell.angle_gamma   90.00
#
_symmetry.space_group_name_H-M   'P 1'
#
loop_
_entity.id
_entity.type
_entity.pdbx_description
1 polymer ?
#
loop_
_entity_poly.entity_id
_entity_poly.type
_entity_poly.pdbx_seq_one_letter_code
_entity_poly.pdbx_strand_id
1 'polypeptide(L)'
;MRALDQIAGSIRAGYVHSTTVLNTLIETENEGGLNAVRRVERHLDNGMQAMLQRQHPRADLVQVWLGATRAYLVSRAEQRQAV
;
A
#
# COMPACT_ATOMS: atom_id res chain seq x y z
N MET A 1 12.40 0.45 3.34
CA MET A 1 11.75 -0.60 4.17
C MET A 1 10.74 -0.03 5.17
N ARG A 2 10.84 1.25 5.56
CA ARG A 2 9.91 1.97 6.46
C ARG A 2 8.42 1.82 6.13
N ALA A 3 8.05 1.83 4.84
CA ALA A 3 6.66 1.72 4.41
C ALA A 3 6.00 0.39 4.82
N LEU A 4 6.72 -0.73 4.66
CA LEU A 4 6.18 -2.05 5.04
C LEU A 4 6.02 -2.17 6.56
N ASP A 5 6.91 -1.55 7.34
CA ASP A 5 6.80 -1.52 8.80
C ASP A 5 5.57 -0.74 9.25
N GLN A 6 5.29 0.40 8.61
CA GLN A 6 4.12 1.23 8.90
C GLN A 6 2.81 0.52 8.52
N ILE A 7 2.80 -0.14 7.35
CA ILE A 7 1.68 -0.99 6.91
C ILE A 7 1.45 -2.11 7.94
N ALA A 8 2.49 -2.86 8.30
CA ALA A 8 2.40 -3.95 9.28
C ALA A 8 1.94 -3.44 10.65
N GLY A 9 2.41 -2.26 11.07
CA GLY A 9 1.96 -1.58 12.29
C GLY A 9 0.46 -1.31 12.28
N SER A 10 -0.07 -0.77 11.18
CA SER A 10 -1.51 -0.48 11.04
C SER A 10 -2.38 -1.74 11.01
N ILE A 11 -1.92 -2.81 10.36
CA ILE A 11 -2.62 -4.11 10.33
C ILE A 11 -2.69 -4.71 11.74
N ARG A 12 -1.59 -4.64 12.51
CA ARG A 12 -1.58 -5.09 13.91
C ARG A 12 -2.48 -4.24 14.79
N ALA A 13 -2.50 -2.92 14.59
CA ALA A 13 -3.36 -2.01 15.34
C ALA A 13 -4.84 -2.17 14.99
N GLY A 14 -5.15 -2.72 13.81
CA GLY A 14 -6.53 -2.88 13.35
C GLY A 14 -7.15 -1.59 12.79
N TYR A 15 -6.32 -0.58 12.47
CA TYR A 15 -6.79 0.72 11.96
C TYR A 15 -5.69 1.44 11.16
N VAL A 16 -6.11 2.23 10.17
CA VAL A 16 -5.26 3.19 9.45
C VAL A 16 -6.07 4.43 9.07
N HIS A 17 -5.48 5.61 9.21
CA HIS A 17 -6.09 6.86 8.72
C HIS A 17 -5.70 7.10 7.25
N SER A 18 -6.59 7.70 6.46
CA SER A 18 -6.36 7.96 5.03
C SER A 18 -5.11 8.79 4.77
N THR A 19 -4.86 9.83 5.58
CA THR A 19 -3.63 10.65 5.51
C THR A 19 -2.37 9.81 5.72
N THR A 20 -2.41 8.84 6.64
CA THR A 20 -1.28 7.93 6.87
C THR A 20 -0.99 7.12 5.62
N VAL A 21 -2.02 6.59 4.98
CA VAL A 21 -1.89 5.83 3.72
C VAL A 21 -1.24 6.68 2.63
N LEU A 22 -1.79 7.87 2.38
CA LEU A 22 -1.27 8.76 1.34
C LEU A 22 0.17 9.21 1.61
N ASN A 23 0.48 9.61 2.85
CA ASN A 23 1.84 10.03 3.22
C ASN A 23 2.84 8.90 3.02
N THR A 24 2.52 7.68 3.46
CA THR A 24 3.40 6.52 3.24
C THR A 24 3.67 6.27 1.75
N LEU A 25 2.66 6.41 0.89
CA LEU A 25 2.83 6.21 -0.55
C LEU A 25 3.67 7.32 -1.20
N ILE A 26 3.46 8.58 -0.80
CA ILE A 26 4.26 9.73 -1.26
C ILE A 26 5.72 9.57 -0.82
N GLU A 27 5.95 9.23 0.45
CA GLU A 27 7.30 8.99 0.98
C GLU A 27 7.98 7.84 0.23
N THR A 28 7.25 6.74 -0.02
CA THR A 28 7.77 5.60 -0.79
C THR A 28 8.14 6.00 -2.22
N GLU A 29 7.32 6.82 -2.88
CA GLU A 29 7.64 7.36 -4.21
C GLU A 29 8.87 8.28 -4.15
N ASN A 30 8.97 9.16 -3.15
CA ASN A 30 10.10 10.06 -3.01
C ASN A 30 11.42 9.30 -2.78
N GLU A 31 11.39 8.19 -2.05
CA GLU A 31 12.58 7.38 -1.75
C GLU A 31 13.08 6.56 -2.95
N GLY A 32 12.21 6.13 -3.87
CA GLY A 32 12.60 5.16 -4.91
C GLY A 32 11.76 5.17 -6.17
N GLY A 33 11.04 6.27 -6.42
CA GLY A 33 10.11 6.46 -7.52
C GLY A 33 8.92 5.51 -7.49
N LEU A 34 8.12 5.54 -8.55
CA LEU A 34 6.97 4.64 -8.72
C LEU A 34 7.35 3.15 -8.68
N ASN A 35 8.60 2.79 -8.97
CA ASN A 35 9.06 1.40 -8.85
C ASN A 35 9.10 0.93 -7.39
N ALA A 36 9.36 1.82 -6.42
CA ALA A 36 9.24 1.49 -5.00
C ALA A 36 7.78 1.24 -4.60
N VAL A 37 6.85 2.08 -5.08
CA VAL A 37 5.42 1.91 -4.85
C VAL A 37 4.91 0.59 -5.46
N ARG A 38 5.36 0.23 -6.67
CA ARG A 38 5.06 -1.08 -7.29
C ARG A 38 5.61 -2.26 -6.48
N ARG A 39 6.76 -2.12 -5.81
CA ARG A 39 7.24 -3.18 -4.90
C ARG A 39 6.32 -3.34 -3.71
N VAL A 40 5.84 -2.24 -3.12
CA VAL A 40 4.85 -2.28 -2.03
C VAL A 40 3.56 -2.93 -2.50
N GLU A 41 3.05 -2.60 -3.68
CA GLU A 41 1.87 -3.23 -4.28
C GLU A 41 2.01 -4.76 -4.36
N ARG A 42 3.14 -5.26 -4.90
CA ARG A 42 3.40 -6.71 -4.95
C ARG A 42 3.51 -7.37 -3.59
N HIS A 43 4.10 -6.69 -2.59
CA HIS A 43 4.15 -7.21 -1.23
C HIS A 43 2.77 -7.29 -0.59
N LEU A 44 1.91 -6.28 -0.82
CA LEU A 44 0.54 -6.26 -0.35
C LEU A 44 -0.31 -7.34 -1.02
N ASP A 45 -0.16 -7.55 -2.34
CA ASP A 45 -0.88 -8.60 -3.07
C ASP A 45 -0.51 -10.00 -2.55
N ASN A 46 0.79 -10.28 -2.42
CA ASN A 46 1.27 -11.53 -1.81
C ASN A 46 0.78 -11.71 -0.37
N GLY A 47 0.83 -10.63 0.42
CA GLY A 47 0.34 -10.61 1.80
C GLY A 47 -1.16 -10.88 1.90
N MET A 48 -1.94 -10.32 0.97
CA MET A 48 -3.38 -10.50 0.89
C MET A 48 -3.73 -11.97 0.63
N GLN A 49 -3.07 -12.61 -0.36
CA GLN A 49 -3.29 -14.03 -0.63
C GLN A 49 -2.98 -14.89 0.60
N ALA A 50 -1.87 -14.62 1.28
CA ALA A 50 -1.47 -15.34 2.48
C ALA A 50 -2.41 -15.11 3.68
N MET A 51 -3.05 -13.94 3.76
CA MET A 51 -4.06 -13.65 4.79
C MET A 51 -5.40 -14.33 4.49
N LEU A 52 -5.84 -14.33 3.22
CA LEU A 52 -7.07 -14.98 2.79
C LEU A 52 -7.02 -16.49 3.03
N GLN A 53 -5.91 -17.14 2.68
CA GLN A 53 -5.70 -18.57 2.94
C GLN A 53 -5.82 -18.94 4.41
N ARG A 54 -5.46 -18.02 5.32
CA ARG A 54 -5.51 -18.21 6.77
C ARG A 54 -6.79 -17.66 7.40
N GLN A 55 -7.72 -17.13 6.60
CA GLN A 55 -8.92 -16.43 7.07
C GLN A 55 -8.59 -15.36 8.13
N HIS A 56 -7.51 -14.62 7.90
CA HIS A 56 -7.01 -13.67 8.90
C HIS A 56 -8.04 -12.54 9.14
N PRO A 57 -8.38 -12.20 10.40
CA PRO A 57 -9.44 -11.24 10.71
C PRO A 57 -9.15 -9.80 10.27
N ARG A 58 -7.93 -9.53 9.81
CA ARG A 58 -7.47 -8.20 9.34
C ARG A 58 -7.14 -8.15 7.84
N ALA A 59 -7.66 -9.10 7.06
CA ALA A 59 -7.48 -9.10 5.61
C ALA A 59 -8.09 -7.85 4.95
N ASP A 60 -9.12 -7.27 5.55
CA ASP A 60 -9.74 -6.00 5.16
C ASP A 60 -8.73 -4.84 5.11
N LEU A 61 -7.85 -4.71 6.10
CA LEU A 61 -6.86 -3.64 6.14
C LEU A 61 -5.78 -3.81 5.08
N VAL A 62 -5.37 -5.05 4.79
CA VAL A 62 -4.45 -5.31 3.68
C VAL A 62 -5.12 -4.95 2.35
N GLN A 63 -6.41 -5.26 2.21
CA GLN A 63 -7.20 -4.88 1.03
C GLN A 63 -7.31 -3.36 0.88
N VAL A 64 -7.50 -2.61 1.97
CA VAL A 64 -7.52 -1.14 1.95
C VAL A 64 -6.17 -0.59 1.47
N TRP A 65 -5.06 -1.08 2.01
CA TRP A 65 -3.72 -0.68 1.58
C TRP A 65 -3.46 -1.03 0.11
N LEU A 66 -3.84 -2.23 -0.33
CA LEU A 66 -3.68 -2.67 -1.71
C LEU A 66 -4.49 -1.81 -2.67
N GLY A 67 -5.76 -1.55 -2.34
CA GLY A 67 -6.65 -0.70 -3.13
C GLY A 67 -6.12 0.73 -3.26
N ALA A 68 -5.70 1.33 -2.15
CA ALA A 68 -5.13 2.68 -2.15
C ALA A 68 -3.82 2.75 -2.95
N THR A 69 -2.95 1.74 -2.82
CA THR A 69 -1.69 1.67 -3.57
C THR A 69 -1.95 1.59 -5.08
N ARG A 70 -2.91 0.78 -5.51
CA ARG A 70 -3.31 0.67 -6.92
C ARG A 70 -3.91 1.97 -7.44
N ALA A 71 -4.81 2.59 -6.68
CA ALA A 71 -5.39 3.89 -7.05
C ALA A 71 -4.32 4.98 -7.18
N TYR A 72 -3.35 5.01 -6.28
CA TYR A 72 -2.23 5.94 -6.33
C TYR A 72 -1.38 5.75 -7.60
N LEU A 73 -1.06 4.50 -7.95
CA LEU A 73 -0.31 4.18 -9.16
C LEU A 73 -1.05 4.60 -10.44
N VAL A 74 -2.37 4.43 -10.49
CA VAL A 74 -3.21 4.89 -11.62
C VAL A 74 -3.15 6.42 -11.72
N SER A 75 -3.40 7.14 -10.63
CA SER A 75 -3.37 8.60 -10.62
C SER A 75 -2.01 9.17 -11.06
N ARG A 76 -0.91 8.54 -10.64
CA ARG A 76 0.44 8.93 -11.08
C ARG A 76 0.73 8.61 -12.55
N ALA A 77 0.14 7.54 -13.08
CA ALA A 77 0.25 7.22 -14.50
C ALA A 77 -0.49 8.26 -15.35
N GLU A 78 -1.71 8.65 -14.95
CA GLU A 78 -2.50 9.70 -15.60
C GLU A 78 -1.78 11.06 -15.57
N GLN A 79 -1.21 11.43 -14.43
CA GLN A 79 -0.42 12.67 -14.30
C GLN A 79 0.79 12.71 -15.24
N ARG A 80 1.46 11.57 -15.46
CA ARG A 80 2.62 11.50 -16.39
C ARG A 80 2.23 11.57 -17.86
N GLN A 81 1.00 11.20 -18.22
CA GLN A 81 0.51 11.31 -19.61
C GLN A 81 0.03 12.73 -19.95
N ALA A 82 -0.30 13.53 -18.93
CA ALA A 82 -0.76 14.91 -19.08
C ALA A 82 0.38 15.96 -19.18
N VAL A 83 1.64 15.53 -19.08
CA VAL A 83 2.86 16.37 -19.11
C VAL A 83 3.68 16.00 -20.33
#